data_AF-A0A3L7T462-F1
#
_entry.id   AF-A0A3L7T462-F1
#
_cell.length_a   1.000
_cell.length_b   1.000
_cell.length_c   1.000
_cell.angle_alpha   90.00
_cell.angle_beta   90.00
_cell.angle_gamma   90.00
#
_symmetry.space_group_name_H-M   'P 1'
#
loop_
_entity.id
_entity.type
_entity.pdbx_description
1 polymer ?
#
loop_
_entity_poly.entity_id
_entity_poly.type
_entity_poly.pdbx_seq_one_letter_code
_entity_poly.pdbx_strand_id
1 'polypeptide(L)'
;MNDERHDDPCDREIGSRADIAETPQLKAIAARPSAKIAARRVAEQDAAAMLTSDWDEHRSRLLRAFFRDAAPLAARYRVSGDDVARHAHALALPRIERGNLLKPVPCVADLAVATACCLGRANAWNELWVFAEPSMTRAAFSRLPETLALTWTRRYWTQLERMSREGKGGLVAYDGSRPIRLWIVEQLLGALEEERAAGRLEIRREHLGRPIPLRLVGELLA
;
A
#
# COMPACT_ATOMS: atom_id res chain seq x y z
N MET A 1 82.63 5.44 39.02
CA MET A 1 82.36 5.74 40.43
C MET A 1 82.12 7.24 40.51
N ASN A 2 80.88 7.61 40.86
CA ASN A 2 80.37 8.88 41.38
C ASN A 2 80.39 10.19 40.56
N ASP A 3 79.18 10.76 40.53
CA ASP A 3 78.74 12.14 40.79
C ASP A 3 78.82 13.26 39.74
N GLU A 4 77.59 13.69 39.38
CA GLU A 4 77.03 15.05 39.36
C GLU A 4 77.86 16.21 38.78
N ARG A 5 77.24 16.90 37.80
CA ARG A 5 76.93 18.33 37.91
C ARG A 5 76.04 18.88 36.78
N HIS A 6 75.17 19.81 37.17
CA HIS A 6 74.33 20.69 36.36
C HIS A 6 75.14 21.53 35.36
N ASP A 7 74.49 21.99 34.28
CA ASP A 7 74.54 23.37 33.76
C ASP A 7 73.58 23.53 32.56
N ASP A 8 72.55 24.36 32.70
CA ASP A 8 71.90 25.10 31.59
C ASP A 8 72.69 26.41 31.39
N PRO A 9 72.81 27.05 30.19
CA PRO A 9 71.65 27.70 29.56
C PRO A 9 71.73 28.07 28.04
N CYS A 10 70.70 28.80 27.59
CA CYS A 10 70.68 29.85 26.54
C CYS A 10 70.37 29.50 25.06
N ASP A 11 69.10 29.73 24.72
CA ASP A 11 68.54 30.48 23.58
C ASP A 11 69.46 30.91 22.41
N ARG A 12 69.02 30.54 21.20
CA ARG A 12 69.15 31.35 19.97
C ARG A 12 67.97 31.13 19.02
N GLU A 13 66.95 31.96 19.24
CA GLU A 13 66.17 32.76 18.29
C GLU A 13 66.29 32.59 16.74
N ILE A 14 65.09 32.53 16.11
CA ILE A 14 64.59 33.25 14.89
C ILE A 14 64.38 32.47 13.57
N GLY A 15 63.08 32.42 13.19
CA GLY A 15 62.54 32.52 11.82
C GLY A 15 62.27 31.19 11.10
N SER A 16 61.17 30.93 10.40
CA SER A 16 59.96 31.69 10.03
C SER A 16 58.93 30.71 9.42
N ARG A 17 57.65 30.95 9.68
CA ARG A 17 56.44 30.35 9.05
C ARG A 17 56.54 30.13 7.53
N ALA A 18 56.07 28.98 7.05
CA ALA A 18 54.84 28.83 6.24
C ALA A 18 54.79 27.49 5.46
N ASP A 19 53.75 26.71 5.76
CA ASP A 19 52.87 25.96 4.84
C ASP A 19 53.47 25.14 3.68
N ILE A 20 53.43 23.81 3.81
CA ILE A 20 52.99 22.94 2.71
C ILE A 20 51.94 21.97 3.27
N ALA A 21 50.69 22.25 2.89
CA ALA A 21 49.52 21.45 3.20
C ALA A 21 49.61 20.08 2.49
N GLU A 22 49.60 18.99 3.26
CA GLU A 22 49.20 17.69 2.74
C GLU A 22 47.68 17.66 2.63
N THR A 23 47.15 17.97 1.43
CA THR A 23 45.77 17.68 1.07
C THR A 23 45.54 16.16 1.03
N PRO A 24 44.68 15.58 1.88
CA PRO A 24 44.21 14.22 1.65
C PRO A 24 43.25 14.27 0.46
N GLN A 25 43.61 13.60 -0.63
CA GLN A 25 42.73 13.40 -1.77
C GLN A 25 41.47 12.63 -1.31
N LEU A 26 40.41 13.38 -1.00
CA LEU A 26 39.05 12.85 -0.90
C LEU A 26 38.65 12.35 -2.29
N LYS A 27 38.94 11.08 -2.58
CA LYS A 27 38.26 10.36 -3.66
C LYS A 27 36.77 10.43 -3.39
N ALA A 28 36.06 11.25 -4.15
CA ALA A 28 34.62 11.24 -4.19
C ALA A 28 34.17 9.83 -4.59
N ILE A 29 33.80 9.03 -3.60
CA ILE A 29 33.08 7.78 -3.84
C ILE A 29 31.75 8.23 -4.43
N ALA A 30 31.64 8.18 -5.77
CA ALA A 30 30.37 8.35 -6.45
C ALA A 30 29.39 7.36 -5.83
N ALA A 31 28.46 7.88 -5.01
CA ALA A 31 27.47 7.07 -4.33
C ALA A 31 26.64 6.36 -5.40
N ARG A 32 26.96 5.07 -5.64
CA ARG A 32 26.13 4.21 -6.48
C ARG A 32 24.72 4.28 -5.89
N PRO A 33 23.68 4.66 -6.66
CA PRO A 33 22.32 4.62 -6.16
C PRO A 33 22.07 3.21 -5.63
N SER A 34 21.58 3.11 -4.39
CA SER A 34 21.37 1.80 -3.78
C SER A 34 20.51 0.95 -4.72
N ALA A 35 20.79 -0.36 -4.82
CA ALA A 35 20.10 -1.25 -5.76
C ALA A 35 18.56 -1.16 -5.62
N LYS A 36 18.06 -0.82 -4.42
CA LYS A 36 16.63 -0.52 -4.16
C LYS A 36 16.12 0.72 -4.89
N ILE A 37 16.89 1.80 -4.94
CA ILE A 37 16.53 3.04 -5.65
C ILE A 37 16.55 2.82 -7.16
N ALA A 38 17.54 2.09 -7.67
CA ALA A 38 17.62 1.74 -9.09
C ALA A 38 16.46 0.82 -9.51
N ALA A 39 16.17 -0.24 -8.75
CA ALA A 39 15.05 -1.14 -9.02
C ALA A 39 13.69 -0.42 -8.95
N ARG A 40 13.53 0.51 -8.00
CA ARG A 40 12.32 1.33 -7.90
C ARG A 40 12.14 2.23 -9.13
N ARG A 41 13.20 2.89 -9.60
CA ARG A 41 13.13 3.73 -10.81
C ARG A 41 12.80 2.93 -12.07
N VAL A 42 13.36 1.73 -12.21
CA VAL A 42 13.02 0.83 -13.33
C VAL A 42 11.54 0.42 -13.25
N ALA A 43 11.06 0.02 -12.07
CA ALA A 43 9.64 -0.31 -11.89
C ALA A 43 8.71 0.89 -12.14
N GLU A 44 9.12 2.10 -11.78
CA GLU A 44 8.37 3.35 -12.06
C GLU A 44 8.35 3.65 -13.57
N GLN A 45 9.46 3.42 -14.28
CA GLN A 45 9.54 3.57 -15.75
C GLN A 45 8.68 2.53 -16.47
N ASP A 46 8.74 1.27 -16.04
CA ASP A 46 7.89 0.19 -16.57
C ASP A 46 6.41 0.48 -16.31
N ALA A 47 6.07 1.01 -15.13
CA ALA A 47 4.70 1.41 -14.80
C ALA A 47 4.23 2.59 -15.67
N ALA A 48 5.09 3.55 -15.97
CA ALA A 48 4.77 4.67 -16.85
C ALA A 48 4.52 4.20 -18.30
N ALA A 49 5.28 3.24 -18.79
CA ALA A 49 5.06 2.61 -20.10
C ALA A 49 3.72 1.84 -20.19
N MET A 50 3.17 1.42 -19.03
CA MET A 50 1.89 0.71 -18.94
C MET A 50 0.67 1.63 -18.88
N LEU A 51 0.86 2.94 -18.79
CA LEU A 51 -0.23 3.92 -18.85
C LEU A 51 -0.72 4.07 -20.30
N THR A 52 -2.03 4.16 -20.49
CA THR A 52 -2.63 4.39 -21.81
C THR A 52 -3.96 5.12 -21.67
N SER A 53 -4.34 5.94 -22.64
CA SER A 53 -5.68 6.52 -22.75
C SER A 53 -6.62 5.68 -23.63
N ASP A 54 -6.07 4.70 -24.36
CA ASP A 54 -6.83 3.83 -25.24
C ASP A 54 -7.43 2.65 -24.46
N TRP A 55 -8.74 2.50 -24.56
CA TRP A 55 -9.45 1.40 -23.91
C TRP A 55 -9.11 0.04 -24.51
N ASP A 56 -8.92 -0.05 -25.83
CA ASP A 56 -8.70 -1.35 -26.47
C ASP A 56 -7.33 -1.92 -26.12
N GLU A 57 -6.32 -1.05 -26.06
CA GLU A 57 -5.01 -1.40 -25.52
C GLU A 57 -5.08 -1.78 -24.03
N HIS A 58 -5.78 -0.99 -23.21
CA HIS A 58 -5.94 -1.28 -21.78
C HIS A 58 -6.65 -2.63 -21.57
N ARG A 59 -7.75 -2.90 -22.29
CA ARG A 59 -8.51 -4.15 -22.26
C ARG A 59 -7.62 -5.33 -22.66
N SER A 60 -6.83 -5.19 -23.72
CA SER A 60 -5.91 -6.24 -24.16
C SER A 60 -4.87 -6.59 -23.09
N ARG A 61 -4.29 -5.58 -22.42
CA ARG A 61 -3.34 -5.78 -21.32
C ARG A 61 -4.01 -6.45 -20.11
N LEU A 62 -5.21 -5.99 -19.73
CA LEU A 62 -6.01 -6.55 -18.65
C LEU A 62 -6.35 -8.03 -18.90
N LEU A 63 -6.81 -8.37 -20.10
CA LEU A 63 -7.18 -9.74 -20.44
C LEU A 63 -5.97 -10.68 -20.45
N ARG A 64 -4.81 -10.24 -20.94
CA ARG A 64 -3.57 -11.02 -20.84
C ARG A 64 -3.22 -11.32 -19.38
N ALA A 65 -3.28 -10.32 -18.51
CA ALA A 65 -3.03 -10.53 -17.08
C ALA A 65 -4.09 -11.42 -16.41
N PHE A 66 -5.36 -11.29 -16.81
CA PHE A 66 -6.44 -12.16 -16.35
C PHE A 66 -6.19 -13.63 -16.68
N PHE A 67 -5.89 -13.94 -17.94
CA PHE A 67 -5.64 -15.33 -18.34
C PHE A 67 -4.36 -15.90 -17.74
N ARG A 68 -3.36 -15.06 -17.45
CA ARG A 68 -2.14 -15.47 -16.78
C ARG A 68 -2.36 -15.81 -15.30
N ASP A 69 -3.06 -14.95 -14.55
CA ASP A 69 -3.05 -15.00 -13.08
C ASP A 69 -4.40 -15.30 -12.43
N ALA A 70 -5.52 -14.94 -13.08
CA ALA A 70 -6.83 -14.89 -12.44
C ALA A 70 -7.84 -15.91 -12.97
N ALA A 71 -7.63 -16.45 -14.19
CA ALA A 71 -8.60 -17.31 -14.85
C ALA A 71 -9.02 -18.55 -14.03
N PRO A 72 -8.11 -19.31 -13.37
CA PRO A 72 -8.50 -20.46 -12.56
C PRO A 72 -9.39 -20.07 -11.35
N LEU A 73 -9.09 -18.93 -10.73
CA LEU A 73 -9.88 -18.41 -9.62
C LEU A 73 -11.25 -17.91 -10.10
N ALA A 74 -11.28 -17.12 -11.18
CA ALA A 74 -12.50 -16.58 -11.76
C ALA A 74 -13.48 -17.68 -12.22
N ALA A 75 -12.96 -18.80 -12.73
CA ALA A 75 -13.75 -19.96 -13.12
C ALA A 75 -14.58 -20.53 -11.96
N ARG A 76 -14.04 -20.54 -10.73
CA ARG A 76 -14.77 -21.00 -9.52
C ARG A 76 -16.02 -20.17 -9.23
N TYR A 77 -16.02 -18.91 -9.63
CA TYR A 77 -17.15 -17.99 -9.46
C TYR A 77 -18.00 -17.82 -10.73
N ARG A 78 -17.68 -18.54 -11.82
CA ARG A 78 -18.33 -18.39 -13.14
C ARG A 78 -18.27 -16.94 -13.63
N VAL A 79 -17.07 -16.37 -13.58
CA VAL A 79 -16.76 -15.02 -14.08
C VAL A 79 -15.83 -15.15 -15.28
N SER A 80 -16.20 -14.52 -16.40
CA SER A 80 -15.40 -14.49 -17.62
C SER A 80 -14.45 -13.30 -17.63
N GLY A 81 -13.44 -13.34 -18.51
CA GLY A 81 -12.58 -12.19 -18.76
C GLY A 81 -13.36 -10.96 -19.26
N ASP A 82 -14.44 -11.18 -20.03
CA ASP A 82 -15.30 -10.09 -20.49
C ASP A 82 -16.09 -9.44 -19.36
N ASP A 83 -16.48 -10.18 -18.33
CA ASP A 83 -17.12 -9.61 -17.14
C ASP A 83 -16.15 -8.70 -16.38
N VAL A 84 -14.90 -9.13 -16.22
CA VAL A 84 -13.84 -8.32 -15.59
C VAL A 84 -13.54 -7.08 -16.43
N ALA A 85 -13.44 -7.23 -17.75
CA ALA A 85 -13.24 -6.11 -18.66
C ALA A 85 -14.41 -5.11 -18.60
N ARG A 86 -15.66 -5.59 -18.50
CA ARG A 86 -16.84 -4.73 -18.35
C ARG A 86 -16.82 -3.94 -17.04
N HIS A 87 -16.43 -4.59 -15.93
CA HIS A 87 -16.26 -3.93 -14.65
C HIS A 87 -15.18 -2.84 -14.74
N ALA A 88 -14.00 -3.18 -15.26
CA ALA A 88 -12.91 -2.22 -15.45
C ALA A 88 -13.32 -1.06 -16.37
N HIS A 89 -14.09 -1.33 -17.43
CA HIS A 89 -14.57 -0.31 -18.36
C HIS A 89 -15.47 0.71 -17.66
N ALA A 90 -16.42 0.23 -16.84
CA ALA A 90 -17.32 1.11 -16.10
C ALA A 90 -16.57 2.09 -15.18
N LEU A 91 -15.43 1.66 -14.63
CA LEU A 91 -14.54 2.50 -13.80
C LEU A 91 -13.65 3.42 -14.63
N ALA A 92 -13.22 2.96 -15.80
CA ALA A 92 -12.35 3.69 -16.70
C ALA A 92 -13.10 4.80 -17.46
N LEU A 93 -14.36 4.58 -17.83
CA LEU A 93 -15.12 5.45 -18.73
C LEU A 93 -15.12 6.93 -18.30
N PRO A 94 -15.45 7.30 -17.04
CA PRO A 94 -15.41 8.70 -16.62
C PRO A 94 -14.00 9.31 -16.64
N ARG A 95 -12.95 8.48 -16.64
CA ARG A 95 -11.54 8.92 -16.70
C ARG A 95 -11.14 9.15 -18.15
N ILE A 96 -11.53 8.25 -19.05
CA ILE A 96 -11.32 8.37 -20.51
C ILE A 96 -12.00 9.64 -21.02
N GLU A 97 -13.25 9.88 -20.63
CA GLU A 97 -14.01 11.09 -21.01
C GLU A 97 -13.33 12.39 -20.57
N ARG A 98 -12.57 12.36 -19.48
CA ARG A 98 -11.77 13.49 -18.97
C ARG A 98 -10.36 13.55 -19.57
N GLY A 99 -10.01 12.65 -20.49
CA GLY A 99 -8.67 12.56 -21.07
C GLY A 99 -7.58 12.05 -20.12
N ASN A 100 -7.96 11.37 -19.03
CA ASN A 100 -7.00 10.84 -18.07
C ASN A 100 -6.42 9.51 -18.54
N LEU A 101 -5.14 9.29 -18.22
CA LEU A 101 -4.47 8.01 -18.42
C LEU A 101 -5.02 6.93 -17.48
N LEU A 102 -5.20 5.73 -18.02
CA LEU A 102 -5.62 4.54 -17.30
C LEU A 102 -4.41 3.90 -16.63
N LYS A 103 -4.57 3.62 -15.34
CA LYS A 103 -3.56 2.92 -14.55
C LYS A 103 -3.64 1.41 -14.82
N PRO A 104 -2.51 0.68 -14.79
CA PRO A 104 -2.56 -0.77 -14.85
C PRO A 104 -3.31 -1.35 -13.65
N VAL A 105 -3.86 -2.55 -13.83
CA VAL A 105 -4.56 -3.31 -12.78
C VAL A 105 -3.60 -4.37 -12.22
N PRO A 106 -2.84 -4.08 -11.14
CA PRO A 106 -1.91 -5.05 -10.57
C PRO A 106 -2.62 -6.25 -9.91
N CYS A 107 -3.80 -6.02 -9.32
CA CYS A 107 -4.53 -7.04 -8.56
C CYS A 107 -5.70 -7.61 -9.36
N VAL A 108 -5.43 -8.20 -10.54
CA VAL A 108 -6.47 -8.72 -11.45
C VAL A 108 -7.30 -9.84 -10.82
N ALA A 109 -6.67 -10.73 -10.04
CA ALA A 109 -7.38 -11.80 -9.33
C ALA A 109 -8.42 -11.23 -8.35
N ASP A 110 -8.04 -10.21 -7.59
CA ASP A 110 -8.94 -9.51 -6.69
C ASP A 110 -10.05 -8.76 -7.44
N LEU A 111 -9.74 -8.17 -8.61
CA LEU A 111 -10.75 -7.53 -9.46
C LEU A 111 -11.77 -8.57 -9.97
N ALA A 112 -11.33 -9.79 -10.26
CA ALA A 112 -12.23 -10.89 -10.62
C ALA A 112 -13.15 -11.29 -9.45
N VAL A 113 -12.64 -11.32 -8.21
CA VAL A 113 -13.46 -11.55 -7.00
C VAL A 113 -14.48 -10.43 -6.81
N ALA A 114 -14.07 -9.17 -6.93
CA ALA A 114 -14.99 -8.03 -6.86
C ALA A 114 -16.07 -8.10 -7.94
N THR A 115 -15.69 -8.48 -9.16
CA THR A 115 -16.63 -8.70 -10.27
C THR A 115 -17.62 -9.82 -9.96
N ALA A 116 -17.15 -10.94 -9.40
CA ALA A 116 -18.02 -12.03 -8.95
C ALA A 116 -19.04 -11.56 -7.90
N CYS A 117 -18.59 -10.77 -6.93
CA CYS A 117 -19.45 -10.17 -5.91
C CYS A 117 -20.52 -9.27 -6.52
N CYS A 118 -20.16 -8.42 -7.49
CA CYS A 118 -21.10 -7.52 -8.18
C CYS A 118 -22.11 -8.28 -9.05
N LEU A 119 -21.72 -9.43 -9.60
CA LEU A 119 -22.61 -10.35 -10.32
C LEU A 119 -23.51 -11.20 -9.39
N GLY A 120 -23.49 -10.95 -8.07
CA GLY A 120 -24.34 -11.65 -7.11
C GLY A 120 -23.91 -13.08 -6.80
N ARG A 121 -22.63 -13.43 -7.02
CA ARG A 121 -22.11 -14.76 -6.70
C ARG A 121 -21.92 -14.91 -5.19
N ALA A 122 -22.81 -15.66 -4.54
CA ALA A 122 -22.80 -15.82 -3.08
C ALA A 122 -21.51 -16.46 -2.54
N ASN A 123 -20.92 -17.42 -3.27
CA ASN A 123 -19.66 -18.05 -2.89
C ASN A 123 -18.49 -17.05 -2.87
N ALA A 124 -18.44 -16.09 -3.79
CA ALA A 124 -17.43 -15.04 -3.79
C ALA A 124 -17.53 -14.14 -2.55
N TRP A 125 -18.76 -13.74 -2.17
CA TRP A 125 -19.00 -12.98 -0.94
C TRP A 125 -18.56 -13.75 0.31
N ASN A 126 -18.87 -15.04 0.40
CA ASN A 126 -18.49 -15.87 1.54
C ASN A 126 -16.97 -16.03 1.66
N GLU A 127 -16.28 -16.33 0.56
CA GLU A 127 -14.83 -16.47 0.57
C GLU A 127 -14.13 -15.14 0.85
N LEU A 128 -14.63 -14.03 0.30
CA LEU A 128 -14.10 -12.70 0.57
C LEU A 128 -14.32 -12.29 2.03
N TRP A 129 -15.45 -12.63 2.64
CA TRP A 129 -15.70 -12.39 4.06
C TRP A 129 -14.66 -13.10 4.93
N VAL A 130 -14.47 -14.42 4.72
CA VAL A 130 -13.48 -15.22 5.47
C VAL A 130 -12.07 -14.62 5.36
N PHE A 131 -11.74 -14.08 4.20
CA PHE A 131 -10.43 -13.46 3.97
C PHE A 131 -10.29 -12.04 4.55
N ALA A 132 -11.35 -11.22 4.48
CA ALA A 132 -11.30 -9.81 4.84
C ALA A 132 -11.62 -9.55 6.32
N GLU A 133 -12.49 -10.35 6.93
CA GLU A 133 -13.00 -10.17 8.28
C GLU A 133 -11.89 -9.96 9.32
N PRO A 134 -10.82 -10.80 9.39
CA PRO A 134 -9.81 -10.62 10.42
C PRO A 134 -9.07 -9.28 10.30
N SER A 135 -8.91 -8.76 9.09
CA SER A 135 -8.22 -7.49 8.86
C SER A 135 -9.12 -6.29 9.12
N MET A 136 -10.41 -6.38 8.76
CA MET A 136 -11.41 -5.38 9.10
C MET A 136 -11.58 -5.25 10.61
N THR A 137 -11.78 -6.38 11.31
CA THR A 137 -11.97 -6.42 12.76
C THR A 137 -10.77 -5.84 13.50
N ARG A 138 -9.53 -6.21 13.10
CA ARG A 138 -8.30 -5.62 13.67
C ARG A 138 -8.20 -4.12 13.41
N ALA A 139 -8.54 -3.65 12.21
CA ALA A 139 -8.53 -2.23 11.90
C ALA A 139 -9.56 -1.46 12.75
N ALA A 140 -10.75 -2.02 12.92
CA ALA A 140 -11.79 -1.45 13.77
C ALA A 140 -11.37 -1.36 15.24
N PHE A 141 -10.70 -2.39 15.79
CA PHE A 141 -10.17 -2.35 17.17
C PHE A 141 -9.17 -1.22 17.43
N SER A 142 -8.47 -0.75 16.39
CA SER A 142 -7.57 0.40 16.54
C SER A 142 -8.31 1.73 16.75
N ARG A 143 -9.63 1.77 16.50
CA ARG A 143 -10.45 2.99 16.54
C ARG A 143 -11.64 2.89 17.48
N LEU A 144 -12.08 1.68 17.85
CA LEU A 144 -13.31 1.41 18.60
C LEU A 144 -13.04 0.42 19.74
N PRO A 145 -13.87 0.46 20.81
CA PRO A 145 -13.99 -0.63 21.77
C PRO A 145 -14.25 -1.97 21.11
N GLU A 146 -13.84 -3.05 21.76
CA GLU A 146 -13.95 -4.41 21.23
C GLU A 146 -15.37 -4.75 20.75
N THR A 147 -16.38 -4.58 21.61
CA THR A 147 -17.77 -4.88 21.26
C THR A 147 -18.26 -4.04 20.06
N LEU A 148 -17.93 -2.75 20.03
CA LEU A 148 -18.34 -1.85 18.95
C LEU A 148 -17.61 -2.16 17.65
N ALA A 149 -16.34 -2.55 17.69
CA ALA A 149 -15.57 -2.91 16.51
C ALA A 149 -16.13 -4.14 15.79
N LEU A 150 -16.55 -5.16 16.55
CA LEU A 150 -17.20 -6.35 15.99
C LEU A 150 -18.54 -6.01 15.32
N THR A 151 -19.39 -5.23 16.01
CA THR A 151 -20.68 -4.79 15.47
C THR A 151 -20.49 -3.88 14.25
N TRP A 152 -19.52 -2.96 14.29
CA TRP A 152 -19.19 -2.06 13.19
C TRP A 152 -18.74 -2.84 11.96
N THR A 153 -17.83 -3.79 12.12
CA THR A 153 -17.32 -4.62 11.02
C THR A 153 -18.45 -5.40 10.34
N ARG A 154 -19.34 -6.03 11.12
CA ARG A 154 -20.51 -6.75 10.59
C ARG A 154 -21.48 -5.83 9.86
N ARG A 155 -21.83 -4.69 10.47
CA ARG A 155 -22.75 -3.71 9.89
C ARG A 155 -22.21 -3.15 8.58
N TYR A 156 -20.93 -2.77 8.58
CA TYR A 156 -20.25 -2.27 7.40
C TYR A 156 -20.25 -3.31 6.27
N TRP A 157 -19.99 -4.58 6.57
CA TRP A 157 -20.02 -5.63 5.57
C TRP A 157 -21.38 -5.78 4.89
N THR A 158 -22.46 -5.81 5.67
CA THR A 158 -23.83 -5.84 5.14
C THR A 158 -24.13 -4.60 4.28
N GLN A 159 -23.65 -3.43 4.70
CA GLN A 159 -23.80 -2.20 3.92
C GLN A 159 -23.01 -2.27 2.61
N LEU A 160 -21.76 -2.75 2.64
CA LEU A 160 -20.91 -2.92 1.47
C LEU A 160 -21.57 -3.86 0.44
N GLU A 161 -22.09 -5.00 0.90
CA GLU A 161 -22.81 -5.95 0.07
C GLU A 161 -24.05 -5.33 -0.57
N ARG A 162 -24.87 -4.62 0.22
CA ARG A 162 -26.05 -3.92 -0.28
C ARG A 162 -25.70 -2.88 -1.34
N MET A 163 -24.73 -2.00 -1.07
CA MET A 163 -24.30 -0.95 -2.02
C MET A 163 -23.78 -1.55 -3.33
N SER A 164 -23.03 -2.65 -3.23
CA SER A 164 -22.47 -3.35 -4.40
C SER A 164 -23.58 -3.96 -5.27
N ARG A 165 -24.62 -4.53 -4.65
CA ARG A 165 -25.79 -5.09 -5.36
C ARG A 165 -26.65 -4.00 -6.01
N GLU A 166 -26.77 -2.84 -5.36
CA GLU A 166 -27.52 -1.69 -5.89
C GLU A 166 -26.79 -0.95 -7.01
N GLY A 167 -25.52 -1.28 -7.28
CA GLY A 167 -24.71 -0.56 -8.27
C GLY A 167 -24.28 0.84 -7.83
N LYS A 168 -24.55 1.21 -6.57
CA LYS A 168 -24.34 2.57 -6.01
C LYS A 168 -23.12 2.59 -5.08
N GLY A 169 -21.97 2.20 -5.63
CA GLY A 169 -20.70 2.13 -4.89
C GLY A 169 -20.37 0.73 -4.39
N GLY A 170 -19.64 0.65 -3.27
CA GLY A 170 -19.11 -0.62 -2.76
C GLY A 170 -18.07 -1.23 -3.70
N LEU A 171 -18.10 -2.56 -3.87
CA LEU A 171 -17.13 -3.28 -4.71
C LEU A 171 -17.21 -2.93 -6.20
N VAL A 172 -18.28 -2.26 -6.64
CA VAL A 172 -18.39 -1.68 -7.99
C VAL A 172 -17.35 -0.58 -8.21
N ALA A 173 -16.88 0.07 -7.13
CA ALA A 173 -15.85 1.12 -7.17
C ALA A 173 -14.41 0.57 -7.09
N TYR A 174 -14.23 -0.74 -6.99
CA TYR A 174 -12.91 -1.35 -6.81
C TYR A 174 -12.19 -1.55 -8.16
N ASP A 175 -11.06 -0.85 -8.35
CA ASP A 175 -10.32 -0.80 -9.61
C ASP A 175 -9.11 -1.75 -9.70
N GLY A 176 -8.86 -2.56 -8.66
CA GLY A 176 -7.73 -3.49 -8.63
C GLY A 176 -6.36 -2.83 -8.52
N SER A 177 -6.29 -1.54 -8.13
CA SER A 177 -5.02 -0.80 -7.94
C SER A 177 -4.20 -1.27 -6.74
N ARG A 178 -4.82 -1.97 -5.79
CA ARG A 178 -4.23 -2.48 -4.55
C ARG A 178 -5.02 -3.70 -4.09
N PRO A 179 -4.47 -4.56 -3.21
CA PRO A 179 -5.18 -5.74 -2.74
C PRO A 179 -6.56 -5.42 -2.15
N ILE A 180 -7.58 -6.19 -2.51
CA ILE A 180 -8.99 -5.93 -2.15
C ILE A 180 -9.19 -5.83 -0.65
N ARG A 181 -8.47 -6.64 0.13
CA ARG A 181 -8.51 -6.61 1.59
C ARG A 181 -8.07 -5.26 2.16
N LEU A 182 -7.02 -4.67 1.60
CA LEU A 182 -6.55 -3.34 2.03
C LEU A 182 -7.55 -2.27 1.63
N TRP A 183 -8.06 -2.34 0.40
CA TRP A 183 -9.11 -1.43 -0.08
C TRP A 183 -10.34 -1.47 0.83
N ILE A 184 -10.85 -2.67 1.19
CA ILE A 184 -12.01 -2.84 2.07
C ILE A 184 -11.75 -2.22 3.44
N VAL A 185 -10.56 -2.43 4.02
CA VAL A 185 -10.19 -1.85 5.33
C VAL A 185 -10.18 -0.34 5.27
N GLU A 186 -9.65 0.26 4.20
CA GLU A 186 -9.66 1.71 4.05
C GLU A 186 -11.09 2.26 3.92
N GLN A 187 -11.95 1.58 3.17
CA GLN A 187 -13.36 1.97 3.04
C GLN A 187 -14.11 1.85 4.38
N LEU A 188 -13.85 0.78 5.16
CA LEU A 188 -14.39 0.60 6.51
C LEU A 188 -14.00 1.76 7.44
N LEU A 189 -12.72 2.15 7.42
CA LEU A 189 -12.21 3.24 8.25
C LEU A 189 -12.72 4.60 7.75
N GLY A 190 -12.82 4.81 6.44
CA GLY A 190 -13.41 6.00 5.85
C GLY A 190 -14.86 6.19 6.30
N ALA A 191 -15.68 5.14 6.19
CA ALA A 191 -17.06 5.14 6.66
C ALA A 191 -17.15 5.42 8.17
N LEU A 192 -16.19 4.95 8.97
CA LEU A 192 -16.16 5.20 10.40
C LEU A 192 -15.90 6.68 10.70
N GLU A 193 -14.93 7.28 10.02
CA GLU A 193 -14.61 8.71 10.21
C GLU A 193 -15.73 9.61 9.68
N GLU A 194 -16.46 9.21 8.63
CA GLU A 194 -17.67 9.91 8.17
C GLU A 194 -18.78 9.91 9.24
N GLU A 195 -19.06 8.76 9.87
CA GLU A 195 -20.04 8.68 10.96
C GLU A 195 -19.63 9.51 12.17
N ARG A 196 -18.32 9.53 12.48
CA ARG A 196 -17.75 10.37 13.55
C ARG A 196 -17.90 11.85 13.22
N ALA A 197 -17.55 12.27 12.00
CA ALA A 197 -17.66 13.66 11.54
C ALA A 197 -19.12 14.13 11.53
N ALA A 198 -20.06 13.21 11.26
CA ALA A 198 -21.50 13.48 11.34
C ALA A 198 -22.06 13.51 12.77
N GLY A 199 -21.23 13.31 13.80
CA GLY A 199 -21.64 13.31 15.21
C GLY A 199 -22.50 12.11 15.62
N ARG A 200 -22.64 11.09 14.76
CA ARG A 200 -23.42 9.88 15.04
C ARG A 200 -22.67 8.88 15.91
N LEU A 201 -21.37 9.12 16.14
CA LEU A 201 -20.49 8.20 16.83
C LEU A 201 -19.57 8.97 17.80
N GLU A 202 -19.99 9.04 19.06
CA GLU A 202 -19.17 9.59 20.15
C GLU A 202 -18.24 8.52 20.71
N ILE A 203 -16.97 8.55 20.31
CA ILE A 203 -15.93 7.72 20.93
C ILE A 203 -15.23 8.57 21.99
N ARG A 204 -15.54 8.31 23.26
CA ARG A 204 -14.77 8.88 24.36
C ARG A 204 -13.33 8.37 24.30
N ARG A 205 -12.34 9.23 24.54
CA ARG A 205 -10.92 8.85 24.44
C ARG A 205 -10.56 7.69 25.38
N GLU A 206 -11.24 7.56 26.52
CA GLU A 206 -11.06 6.44 27.44
C GLU A 206 -11.40 5.05 26.85
N HIS A 207 -12.17 5.02 25.75
CA HIS A 207 -12.67 3.82 25.11
C HIS A 207 -11.83 3.38 23.89
N LEU A 208 -10.84 4.19 23.50
CA LEU A 208 -9.89 3.78 22.46
C LEU A 208 -9.00 2.68 23.03
N GLY A 209 -9.09 1.49 22.43
CA GLY A 209 -8.30 0.33 22.82
C GLY A 209 -6.81 0.68 22.87
N ARG A 210 -6.09 0.07 23.82
CA ARG A 210 -4.63 0.19 23.92
C ARG A 210 -4.02 -0.12 22.54
N PRO A 211 -2.99 0.62 22.10
CA PRO A 211 -2.33 0.33 20.83
C PRO A 211 -1.93 -1.14 20.83
N ILE A 212 -2.47 -1.92 19.88
CA ILE A 212 -2.05 -3.30 19.67
C ILE A 212 -0.56 -3.21 19.31
N PRO A 213 0.35 -3.79 20.12
CA PRO A 213 1.75 -3.76 19.78
C PRO A 213 1.90 -4.46 18.43
N LEU A 214 2.38 -3.71 17.42
CA LEU A 214 2.77 -4.26 16.14
C LEU A 214 3.95 -5.20 16.43
N ARG A 215 3.67 -6.48 16.67
CA ARG A 215 4.70 -7.52 16.65
C ARG A 215 5.23 -7.57 15.21
N LEU A 216 6.39 -6.96 15.00
CA LEU A 216 7.19 -7.20 13.82
C LEU A 216 7.48 -8.72 13.81
N VAL A 217 6.91 -9.41 12.82
CA VAL A 217 7.23 -10.82 12.55
C VAL A 217 8.70 -10.84 12.13
N GLY A 218 9.60 -11.15 13.06
CA GLY A 218 11.05 -11.15 12.79
C GLY A 218 11.96 -10.97 14.01
N GLU A 219 11.47 -10.70 15.21
CA GLU A 219 12.33 -10.82 16.40
C GLU A 219 12.54 -12.29 16.73
N LEU A 220 13.69 -12.78 16.26
CA LEU A 220 14.33 -14.02 16.63
C LEU A 220 14.22 -14.26 18.14
N LEU A 221 13.76 -15.45 18.51
CA LEU A 221 14.01 -16.02 19.83
C LEU A 221 15.52 -16.06 20.03
N ALA A 222 16.03 -15.16 20.87
CA ALA A 222 17.37 -15.18 21.45
C ALA A 222 17.23 -14.88 22.94
#